data_AF-A0A4U5JPL2-F1
#
_entry.id   AF-A0A4U5JPL2-F1
#
_cell.length_a   1.000
_cell.length_b   1.000
_cell.length_c   1.000
_cell.angle_alpha   90.00
_cell.angle_beta   90.00
_cell.angle_gamma   90.00
#
_symmetry.space_group_name_H-M   'P 1'
#
loop_
_entity.id
_entity.type
_entity.pdbx_description
1 polymer ?
#
loop_
_entity_poly.entity_id
_entity_poly.type
_entity_poly.pdbx_seq_one_letter_code
_entity_poly.pdbx_strand_id
1 'polypeptide(L)' 'MSRNRIIAATVAAVLFACLSFSAAANWQGTWHYYDDEGALVGAWTAGCGAMDGRWGIETENKWFTQGCRPDS' A
#
# COMPACT_ATOMS: atom_id res chain seq x y z
N MET A 1 23.88 -34.86 14.28
CA MET A 1 23.46 -34.34 12.95
C MET A 1 21.98 -33.92 12.87
N SER A 2 21.01 -34.56 13.54
CA SER A 2 19.59 -34.15 13.42
C SER A 2 19.24 -32.82 14.10
N ARG A 3 19.86 -32.51 15.25
CA ARG A 3 19.58 -31.25 16.00
C ARG A 3 19.91 -29.99 15.21
N ASN A 4 21.04 -29.97 14.49
CA ASN A 4 21.43 -28.83 13.66
C ASN A 4 20.51 -28.66 12.45
N ARG A 5 19.94 -29.76 11.93
CA ARG A 5 18.95 -29.72 10.83
C ARG A 5 17.62 -29.12 11.27
N ILE A 6 17.18 -29.44 12.49
CA ILE A 6 15.95 -28.88 13.07
C ILE A 6 16.11 -27.38 13.28
N ILE A 7 17.25 -26.94 13.83
CA ILE A 7 17.55 -25.51 14.04
C ILE A 7 17.59 -24.74 12.71
N ALA A 8 18.22 -25.30 11.68
CA ALA A 8 18.27 -24.66 10.38
C ALA A 8 16.88 -24.51 9.74
N ALA A 9 16.02 -25.53 9.88
CA ALA A 9 14.67 -25.50 9.36
C ALA A 9 13.79 -24.45 10.06
N THR A 10 13.89 -24.31 11.39
CA THR A 10 13.14 -23.28 12.13
C THR A 10 13.63 -21.87 11.80
N VAL A 11 14.94 -21.66 11.68
CA VAL A 11 15.50 -20.35 11.29
C VAL A 11 15.04 -19.95 9.88
N ALA A 12 15.04 -20.88 8.93
CA ALA A 12 14.54 -20.64 7.58
C ALA A 12 13.04 -20.31 7.59
N ALA A 13 12.22 -21.06 8.33
CA ALA A 13 10.78 -20.81 8.43
C ALA A 13 10.46 -19.44 9.04
N VAL A 14 11.21 -19.02 10.06
CA VAL A 14 11.06 -17.68 10.67
C VAL A 14 11.46 -16.57 9.70
N LEU A 15 12.57 -16.73 8.96
CA LEU A 15 12.99 -15.77 7.94
C LEU A 15 11.95 -15.64 6.82
N PHE A 16 11.39 -16.76 6.34
CA PHE A 16 10.32 -16.75 5.34
C PHE A 16 9.03 -16.08 5.88
N ALA A 17 8.69 -16.31 7.15
CA ALA A 17 7.55 -15.63 7.77
C ALA A 17 7.78 -14.10 7.86
N CYS A 18 8.97 -13.65 8.26
CA CYS A 18 9.30 -12.22 8.33
C CYS A 18 9.27 -11.53 6.97
N LEU A 19 9.73 -12.19 5.90
CA LEU A 19 9.69 -11.64 4.54
C LEU A 19 8.26 -11.51 3.97
N SER A 20 7.30 -12.29 4.48
CA SER A 20 5.92 -12.26 4.00
C SER A 20 5.15 -11.00 4.42
N PHE A 21 5.61 -10.29 5.46
CA PHE A 21 4.93 -9.08 5.97
C PHE A 21 5.30 -7.80 5.21
N SER A 22 6.38 -7.77 4.44
CA SER A 22 6.75 -6.58 3.63
C SER A 22 5.89 -6.40 2.38
N ALA A 23 5.09 -7.40 1.99
CA ALA A 23 4.15 -7.28 0.88
C ALA A 23 2.80 -6.64 1.30
N ALA A 24 2.48 -6.65 2.60
CA ALA A 24 1.13 -6.31 3.10
C ALA A 24 0.94 -4.83 3.49
N ALA A 25 1.95 -3.97 3.33
CA ALA A 25 1.89 -2.56 3.70
C ALA A 25 2.39 -1.62 2.58
N ASN A 26 2.27 -2.03 1.33
CA ASN A 26 2.43 -1.12 0.20
C ASN A 26 1.11 -0.36 0.03
N TRP A 27 0.83 0.62 0.91
CA TRP A 27 -0.27 1.58 0.72
C TRP A 27 0.06 2.58 -0.39
N GLN A 28 0.60 2.06 -1.50
CA GLN A 28 0.82 2.82 -2.72
C GLN A 28 -0.53 2.92 -3.42
N GLY A 29 -1.07 4.12 -3.49
CA GLY A 29 -2.42 4.29 -4.01
C GLY A 29 -2.89 5.74 -3.98
N THR A 30 -4.07 5.93 -4.54
CA THR A 30 -4.70 7.23 -4.65
C THR A 30 -6.02 7.23 -3.90
N TRP A 31 -6.16 8.15 -2.95
CA TRP A 31 -7.45 8.54 -2.38
C TRP A 31 -8.12 9.52 -3.33
N HIS A 32 -9.39 9.27 -3.64
CA HIS A 32 -10.26 10.13 -4.43
C HIS A 32 -11.33 10.70 -3.50
N TYR A 33 -11.49 12.02 -3.50
CA TYR A 33 -12.45 12.74 -2.66
C TYR A 33 -13.58 13.27 -3.52
N TYR A 34 -14.81 12.99 -3.12
CA TYR A 34 -16.02 13.36 -3.84
C TYR A 34 -16.88 14.31 -3.00
N ASP A 35 -17.64 15.19 -3.65
CA ASP A 35 -18.71 15.96 -3.00
C ASP A 35 -19.97 15.10 -2.76
N ASP A 36 -21.02 15.74 -2.25
CA ASP A 36 -22.29 15.09 -1.93
C ASP A 36 -23.06 14.68 -3.21
N GLU A 37 -22.82 15.37 -4.32
CA GLU A 37 -23.34 15.07 -5.65
C GLU A 37 -22.56 13.94 -6.37
N GLY A 38 -21.41 13.52 -5.81
CA GLY A 38 -20.57 12.46 -6.35
C GLY A 38 -19.55 12.92 -7.41
N ALA A 39 -19.30 14.22 -7.53
CA ALA A 39 -18.25 14.76 -8.39
C ALA A 39 -16.88 14.73 -7.69
N LEU A 40 -15.82 14.48 -8.46
CA LEU A 40 -14.45 14.41 -7.93
C LEU A 40 -13.94 15.81 -7.61
N VAL A 41 -13.70 16.08 -6.32
CA VAL A 41 -13.27 17.40 -5.81
C VAL A 41 -11.83 17.41 -5.30
N GLY A 42 -11.18 16.25 -5.20
CA GLY A 42 -9.78 16.16 -4.84
C GLY A 42 -9.20 14.76 -5.00
N ALA A 43 -7.88 14.66 -4.90
CA ALA A 43 -7.21 13.38 -4.77
C ALA A 43 -5.89 13.50 -4.01
N TRP A 44 -5.46 12.39 -3.40
CA TRP A 44 -4.18 12.27 -2.74
C TRP A 44 -3.51 10.93 -3.09
N THR A 45 -2.41 11.01 -3.83
CA THR A 45 -1.55 9.87 -4.15
C THR A 45 -0.41 9.79 -3.15
N ALA A 46 -0.20 8.60 -2.58
CA ALA A 46 0.90 8.31 -1.67
C ALA A 46 1.59 7.00 -2.07
N GLY A 47 2.90 6.93 -1.87
CA GLY A 47 3.71 5.72 -2.08
C GLY A 47 4.14 5.47 -3.53
N CYS A 48 3.95 6.43 -4.42
CA CYS A 48 4.23 6.37 -5.85
C CYS A 48 5.40 7.27 -6.30
N GLY A 49 6.14 7.85 -5.35
CA GLY A 49 7.37 8.58 -5.64
C GLY A 49 7.09 9.89 -6.38
N ALA A 50 7.51 9.99 -7.64
CA ALA A 50 7.32 11.23 -8.44
C ALA A 50 5.85 11.59 -8.69
N MET A 51 4.95 10.60 -8.57
CA MET A 51 3.50 10.77 -8.71
C MET A 51 2.80 11.06 -7.37
N ASP A 52 3.55 11.14 -6.27
CA ASP A 52 3.00 11.54 -4.98
C ASP A 52 2.58 13.00 -5.02
N GLY A 53 1.36 13.25 -4.58
CA GLY A 53 0.77 14.57 -4.72
C GLY A 53 -0.64 14.62 -4.19
N ARG A 54 -1.03 15.82 -3.78
CA ARG A 54 -2.37 16.10 -3.27
C ARG A 54 -2.92 17.34 -3.95
N TRP A 55 -4.18 17.29 -4.33
CA TRP A 55 -4.90 18.43 -4.89
C TRP A 55 -6.36 18.42 -4.44
N GLY A 56 -7.00 19.58 -4.50
CA GLY A 56 -8.43 19.73 -4.20
C GLY A 56 -8.75 19.68 -2.70
N ILE A 57 -10.00 19.30 -2.39
CA ILE A 57 -10.57 19.30 -1.04
C ILE A 57 -10.67 17.86 -0.52
N GLU A 58 -10.37 17.66 0.76
CA GLU A 58 -10.64 16.38 1.43
C GLU A 58 -12.06 16.35 1.96
N THR A 59 -12.77 15.28 1.61
CA THR A 59 -14.13 15.01 2.06
C THR A 59 -14.20 13.63 2.74
N GLU A 60 -15.27 13.40 3.48
CA GLU A 60 -15.54 12.08 4.07
C GLU A 60 -15.96 11.05 3.02
N ASN A 61 -16.62 11.51 1.94
CA ASN A 61 -16.95 10.69 0.78
C ASN A 61 -15.70 10.43 -0.06
N LYS A 62 -14.94 9.39 0.32
CA LYS A 62 -13.67 9.05 -0.30
C LYS A 62 -13.57 7.59 -0.72
N TRP A 63 -12.86 7.36 -1.82
CA TRP A 63 -12.55 6.03 -2.33
C TRP A 63 -11.04 5.85 -2.48
N PHE A 64 -10.53 4.67 -2.11
CA PHE A 64 -9.13 4.33 -2.29
C PHE A 64 -8.94 3.40 -3.48
N THR A 65 -8.06 3.80 -4.40
CA THR A 65 -7.60 2.96 -5.49
C THR A 65 -6.17 2.52 -5.20
N GLN A 66 -5.95 1.22 -5.08
CA GLN A 66 -4.61 0.67 -4.93
C GLN A 66 -3.85 0.77 -6.26
N GLY A 67 -2.58 1.17 -6.19
CA GLY A 67 -1.71 1.34 -7.35
C GLY A 67 -1.49 2.81 -7.73
N CYS A 68 -0.38 3.07 -8.39
CA CYS A 68 -0.02 4.39 -8.85
C CYS A 68 -0.85 4.77 -10.07
N ARG A 69 -1.41 5.99 -10.06
CA ARG A 69 -2.14 6.52 -11.21
C ARG A 69 -1.20 6.50 -12.43
N PRO A 70 -1.62 5.96 -13.58
CA PRO A 70 -0.81 6.03 -14.80
C PRO A 70 -0.62 7.50 -15.20
N ASP A 71 0.63 7.87 -15.40
CA ASP A 71 1.08 9.05 -16.10
C ASP A 71 0.44 9.06 -17.49
N SER A 72 -0.58 9.91 -17.66
CA SER A 72 -1.32 10.13 -18.89
C SER A 72 -1.41 11.62 -19.16
#